data_AF-A0A0A9GA78-F1
#
_entry.id   AF-A0A0A9GA78-F1
#
_cell.length_a   1.000
_cell.length_b   1.000
_cell.length_c   1.000
_cell.angle_alpha   90.00
_cell.angle_beta   90.00
_cell.angle_gamma   90.00
#
_symmetry.space_group_name_H-M   'P 1'
#
loop_
_entity.id
_entity.type
_entity.pdbx_description
1 polymer ?
#
loop_
_entity_poly.entity_id
_entity_poly.type
_entity_poly.pdbx_seq_one_letter_code
_entity_poly.pdbx_strand_id
1 'polypeptide(L)'
;MAKRAIELAETRLLKDGWPEYYDGKLGRFVGKQARKFQTWSIAGYLVARMMLEDPSTLMMISMEEDRPVKPTMRRSASWNA
;
A
#
# COMPACT_ATOMS: atom_id res chain seq x y z
N MET A 1 -6.19 -4.61 -2.37
CA MET A 1 -6.37 -3.37 -1.58
C MET A 1 -5.46 -2.25 -2.06
N ALA A 2 -4.16 -2.50 -2.30
CA ALA A 2 -3.19 -1.47 -2.73
C ALA A 2 -3.61 -0.63 -3.95
N LYS A 3 -4.08 -1.25 -5.04
CA LYS A 3 -4.55 -0.52 -6.25
C LYS A 3 -5.60 0.55 -5.93
N ARG A 4 -6.63 0.18 -5.17
CA ARG A 4 -7.70 1.12 -4.74
C ARG A 4 -7.19 2.25 -3.87
N ALA A 5 -6.19 1.98 -3.02
CA ALA A 5 -5.59 3.01 -2.17
C ALA A 5 -4.80 4.04 -2.99
N ILE A 6 -4.06 3.57 -4.00
CA ILE A 6 -3.35 4.44 -4.95
C ILE A 6 -4.33 5.28 -5.76
N GLU A 7 -5.38 4.67 -6.33
CA GLU A 7 -6.42 5.39 -7.07
C GLU A 7 -7.03 6.51 -6.22
N LEU A 8 -7.35 6.24 -4.95
CA LEU A 8 -7.85 7.25 -4.03
C LEU A 8 -6.83 8.38 -3.80
N ALA A 9 -5.56 8.05 -3.58
CA ALA A 9 -4.50 9.02 -3.38
C ALA A 9 -4.31 9.94 -4.60
N GLU A 10 -4.37 9.40 -5.82
CA GLU A 10 -4.21 10.13 -7.08
C GLU A 10 -5.31 11.18 -7.31
N THR A 11 -6.52 10.96 -6.78
CA THR A 11 -7.62 11.93 -6.94
C THR A 11 -7.36 13.26 -6.24
N ARG A 12 -6.45 13.30 -5.25
CA ARG A 12 -6.31 14.41 -4.29
C ARG A 12 -4.89 14.87 -3.99
N LEU A 13 -3.89 13.99 -3.87
CA LEU A 13 -2.55 14.35 -3.37
C LEU A 13 -1.93 15.51 -4.14
N LEU A 14 -1.98 15.48 -5.48
CA LEU A 14 -1.46 16.55 -6.32
C LEU A 14 -2.23 17.87 -6.13
N LYS A 15 -3.57 17.80 -6.05
CA LYS A 15 -4.44 18.97 -5.89
C LYS A 15 -4.24 19.65 -4.54
N ASP A 16 -3.99 18.85 -3.50
CA ASP A 16 -3.78 19.34 -2.14
C ASP A 16 -2.32 19.78 -1.88
N GLY A 17 -1.43 19.61 -2.87
CA GLY A 17 -0.02 20.01 -2.78
C GLY A 17 0.82 19.09 -1.90
N TRP A 18 0.57 17.78 -1.96
CA TRP A 18 1.32 16.74 -1.25
C TRP A 18 1.45 17.01 0.26
N PRO A 19 0.32 17.03 0.99
CA PRO A 19 0.34 17.31 2.43
C PRO A 19 1.04 16.19 3.22
N GLU A 20 1.59 16.57 4.36
CA GLU A 20 2.23 15.63 5.30
C GLU A 20 1.23 14.64 5.91
N TYR A 21 0.01 15.07 6.20
CA TYR A 21 -1.06 14.22 6.74
C TYR A 21 -2.45 14.82 6.49
N TYR A 22 -3.49 14.00 6.66
CA TYR A 22 -4.91 14.39 6.58
C TYR A 22 -5.59 14.18 7.92
N ASP A 23 -6.53 15.07 8.27
CA ASP A 23 -7.32 15.06 9.50
C ASP A 23 -8.75 14.53 9.30
N GLY A 24 -9.36 14.14 10.42
CA GLY A 24 -10.74 13.68 10.53
C GLY A 24 -10.90 12.16 10.33
N LYS A 25 -12.02 11.61 10.81
CA LYS A 25 -12.29 10.15 10.81
C LYS A 25 -12.15 9.48 9.44
N LEU A 26 -12.35 10.23 8.37
CA LEU A 26 -12.29 9.76 6.98
C LEU A 26 -11.14 10.42 6.17
N GLY A 27 -10.22 11.16 6.80
CA GLY A 27 -9.12 11.84 6.11
C GLY A 27 -9.59 12.88 5.06
N ARG A 28 -10.72 13.57 5.32
CA ARG A 28 -11.32 14.50 4.35
C ARG A 28 -10.62 15.87 4.35
N PHE A 29 -10.02 16.27 5.46
CA PHE A 29 -9.40 17.59 5.60
C PHE A 29 -7.88 17.49 5.52
N VAL A 30 -7.23 18.44 4.86
CA VAL A 30 -5.76 18.57 4.97
C VAL A 30 -5.42 18.87 6.43
N GLY A 31 -4.37 18.24 6.95
CA GLY A 31 -4.00 18.36 8.35
C GLY A 31 -3.81 19.81 8.80
N LYS A 32 -4.27 20.14 10.01
CA LYS A 32 -4.25 21.52 10.53
C LYS A 32 -2.87 22.18 10.50
N GLN A 33 -1.81 21.40 10.68
CA GLN A 33 -0.42 21.85 10.61
C GLN A 33 0.38 21.07 9.55
N ALA A 34 -0.30 20.45 8.59
CA ALA A 34 0.36 19.69 7.55
C ALA A 34 1.19 20.60 6.65
N ARG A 35 2.48 20.27 6.53
CA ARG A 35 3.37 20.89 5.55
C ARG A 35 3.02 20.40 4.14
N LYS A 36 3.11 21.30 3.16
CA LYS A 36 2.96 20.97 1.74
C LYS A 36 4.28 20.47 1.18
N PHE A 37 4.20 19.72 0.07
CA PHE A 37 5.35 19.15 -0.64
C PHE A 37 6.23 18.29 0.27
N GLN A 38 5.59 17.54 1.15
CA GLN A 38 6.30 16.74 2.12
C GLN A 38 6.96 15.53 1.43
N THR A 39 8.28 15.40 1.62
CA THR A 39 9.11 14.43 0.89
C THR A 39 8.61 12.99 0.99
N TRP A 40 8.25 12.52 2.18
CA TRP A 40 7.80 11.13 2.37
C TRP A 40 6.41 10.84 1.80
N SER A 41 5.56 11.87 1.61
CA SER A 41 4.23 11.72 1.02
C SER A 41 4.37 11.48 -0.48
N ILE A 42 5.29 12.23 -1.10
CA ILE A 42 5.66 12.07 -2.51
C ILE A 42 6.39 10.73 -2.71
N ALA A 43 7.45 10.48 -1.93
CA ALA A 43 8.27 9.27 -2.07
C ALA A 43 7.45 8.00 -1.80
N GLY A 44 6.60 7.99 -0.76
CA GLY A 44 5.73 6.85 -0.45
C GLY A 44 4.75 6.53 -1.58
N TYR A 45 4.16 7.55 -2.21
CA TYR A 45 3.32 7.36 -3.38
C TYR A 45 4.10 6.76 -4.57
N LEU A 46 5.29 7.29 -4.87
CA LEU A 46 6.13 6.80 -5.97
C LEU A 46 6.56 5.35 -5.75
N VAL A 47 7.04 5.02 -4.55
CA VAL A 47 7.44 3.65 -4.19
C VAL A 47 6.24 2.70 -4.31
N ALA A 48 5.07 3.09 -3.80
CA ALA A 48 3.87 2.26 -3.91
C ALA A 48 3.45 2.03 -5.37
N ARG A 49 3.56 3.05 -6.24
CA ARG A 49 3.32 2.93 -7.68
C ARG A 49 4.29 1.97 -8.34
N MET A 50 5.59 2.13 -8.09
CA MET A 50 6.63 1.27 -8.63
C MET A 50 6.45 -0.19 -8.19
N MET A 51 6.05 -0.43 -6.93
CA MET A 51 5.77 -1.79 -6.43
C MET A 51 4.57 -2.45 -7.11
N LEU A 52 3.57 -1.69 -7.54
CA LEU A 52 2.45 -2.23 -8.29
C LEU A 52 2.75 -2.42 -9.78
N GLU A 53 3.65 -1.61 -10.34
CA GLU A 53 4.09 -1.71 -11.73
C GLU A 53 5.09 -2.86 -11.93
N ASP A 54 6.03 -3.03 -11.01
CA ASP A 54 7.01 -4.11 -11.01
C ASP A 54 7.05 -4.82 -9.63
N PRO A 55 6.38 -5.99 -9.51
CA PRO A 55 6.38 -6.78 -8.28
C PRO A 55 7.76 -7.29 -7.84
N SER A 56 8.77 -7.30 -8.71
CA SER A 56 10.12 -7.71 -8.35
C SER A 56 10.76 -6.74 -7.34
N THR A 57 10.34 -5.48 -7.35
CA THR A 57 10.79 -4.45 -6.39
C THR A 57 10.41 -4.79 -4.94
N LEU A 58 9.41 -5.63 -4.74
CA LEU A 58 9.01 -6.10 -3.41
C LEU A 58 10.12 -6.95 -2.75
N MET A 59 10.93 -7.65 -3.56
CA MET A 59 12.06 -8.45 -3.08
C MET A 59 13.15 -7.61 -2.40
N MET A 60 13.18 -6.29 -2.63
CA MET A 60 14.12 -5.40 -1.96
C MET A 60 13.79 -5.15 -0.47
N ILE A 61 12.54 -5.38 -0.07
CA ILE A 61 12.05 -5.07 1.29
C ILE A 61 11.40 -6.25 2.01
N SER A 62 11.20 -7.39 1.34
CA SER A 62 10.61 -8.61 1.93
C SER A 62 11.67 -9.62 2.37
N MET A 63 11.41 -10.37 3.43
CA MET A 63 12.24 -11.51 3.83
C MET A 63 11.77 -12.80 3.13
N GLU A 64 12.59 -13.86 3.11
CA GLU A 64 12.19 -15.12 2.46
C GLU A 64 10.96 -15.77 3.11
N GLU A 65 10.76 -15.52 4.40
CA GLU A 65 9.63 -16.01 5.21
C GLU A 65 8.29 -15.37 4.79
N ASP A 66 8.32 -14.19 4.14
CA ASP A 66 7.13 -13.50 3.63
C ASP A 66 6.65 -14.07 2.30
N ARG A 67 7.40 -15.00 1.68
CA ARG A 67 6.97 -15.63 0.43
C ARG A 67 5.68 -16.40 0.70
N PRO A 68 4.62 -16.19 -0.09
CA PRO A 68 3.39 -16.94 0.08
C PRO A 68 3.70 -18.43 -0.05
N VAL A 69 3.60 -19.13 1.07
CA VAL A 69 3.80 -20.58 1.12
C VAL A 69 2.78 -21.18 0.17
N LYS A 70 3.24 -21.93 -0.84
CA LYS A 70 2.33 -22.69 -1.70
C LYS A 70 1.41 -23.48 -0.77
N PRO A 71 0.07 -23.36 -0.88
CA PRO A 71 -0.81 -24.15 -0.05
C PRO A 71 -0.49 -25.62 -0.31
N THR A 72 0.14 -26.28 0.66
CA THR A 72 0.33 -27.73 0.61
C THR A 72 -1.07 -28.31 0.64
N MET A 73 -1.49 -28.89 -0.47
CA MET A 73 -2.77 -29.56 -0.59
C MET A 73 -2.77 -30.75 0.39
N ARG A 74 -3.26 -30.54 1.63
CA ARG A 74 -3.51 -31.64 2.55
C ARG A 74 -4.70 -32.39 2.00
N ARG A 75 -4.46 -33.59 1.44
CA ARG A 75 -5.53 -34.51 1.10
C ARG A 75 -6.30 -34.80 2.38
N SER A 76 -7.56 -34.38 2.44
CA SER A 76 -8.48 -34.80 3.49
C SER A 76 -8.54 -36.33 3.45
N ALA A 77 -8.11 -37.00 4.53
CA ALA A 77 -8.36 -38.41 4.67
C ALA A 77 -9.87 -38.59 4.93
N SER A 78 -10.63 -38.90 3.88
CA SER A 78 -11.98 -39.42 4.04
C SER A 78 -11.86 -40.80 4.69
N TRP A 79 -12.14 -40.87 6.00
CA TRP A 79 -12.29 -42.14 6.69
C TRP A 79 -13.60 -42.78 6.25
N ASN A 80 -13.51 -43.93 5.57
CA ASN A 80 -14.60 -44.89 5.47
C ASN A 80 -14.26 -46.06 6.39
N ALA A 81 -14.87 -46.10 7.57
CA ALA A 81 -15.06 -47.29 8.39
C ALA A 81 -16.25 -47.05 9.31
#